data_AF-A0A350WYB6-F1
#
_entry.id   AF-A0A350WYB6-F1
#
_cell.length_a   1.000
_cell.length_b   1.000
_cell.length_c   1.000
_cell.angle_alpha   90.00
_cell.angle_beta   90.00
_cell.angle_gamma   90.00
#
_symmetry.space_group_name_H-M   'P 1'
#
loop_
_entity.id
_entity.type
_entity.pdbx_description
1 polymer ?
#
loop_
_entity_poly.entity_id
_entity_poly.type
_entity_poly.pdbx_seq_one_letter_code
_entity_poly.pdbx_strand_id
1 'polypeptide(L)'
;GSRFTVFLSKLCVILFATILYYGFVMISLVIGSVLMNVMLPDGLAGVNLVQGALMQSFFMQFGMPVTLSELVYELFFVVMMFSILSTFVMLDRSKKIWGMVMGALYGIGTIVLFLFTKSLFLYQDEVFFVNWAFVLGVTIVSTLLSAYLLNKKVSI
;
A
#
# COMPACT_ATOMS: atom_id res chain seq x y z
N GLY A 1 -15.38 4.22 21.75
CA GLY A 1 -16.28 3.72 20.70
C GLY A 1 -16.26 4.57 19.45
N SER A 2 -16.99 5.69 19.44
CA SER A 2 -17.28 6.51 18.23
C SER A 2 -16.08 7.01 17.41
N ARG A 3 -14.93 7.33 18.02
CA ARG A 3 -13.76 7.87 17.26
C ARG A 3 -13.00 6.79 16.48
N PHE A 4 -12.94 5.57 17.02
CA PHE A 4 -12.28 4.45 16.36
C PHE A 4 -13.13 3.89 15.20
N THR A 5 -14.46 3.93 15.33
CA THR A 5 -15.36 3.56 14.24
C THR A 5 -15.27 4.54 13.06
N VAL A 6 -15.09 5.84 13.31
CA VAL A 6 -14.83 6.83 12.24
C VAL A 6 -13.49 6.58 11.56
N PHE A 7 -12.45 6.22 12.31
CA PHE A 7 -11.15 5.84 11.77
C PHE A 7 -11.26 4.62 10.84
N LEU A 8 -11.89 3.54 11.31
CA LEU A 8 -12.13 2.33 10.50
C LEU A 8 -13.02 2.59 9.29
N SER A 9 -14.02 3.47 9.41
CA SER A 9 -14.89 3.84 8.28
C SER A 9 -14.09 4.53 7.16
N LYS A 10 -13.18 5.46 7.49
CA LYS A 10 -12.31 6.11 6.50
C LYS A 10 -11.33 5.12 5.85
N LEU A 11 -10.76 4.22 6.65
CA LEU A 11 -9.90 3.14 6.16
C LEU A 11 -10.65 2.25 5.17
N CYS A 12 -11.87 1.86 5.51
CA CYS A 12 -12.73 1.02 4.69
C CYS A 12 -13.04 1.68 3.33
N VAL A 13 -13.38 2.98 3.34
CA VAL A 13 -13.62 3.73 2.09
C VAL A 13 -12.37 3.75 1.20
N ILE A 14 -11.18 3.97 1.78
CA ILE A 14 -9.92 3.95 1.02
C ILE A 14 -9.66 2.56 0.45
N LEU A 15 -9.84 1.50 1.22
CA LEU A 15 -9.67 0.13 0.72
C LEU A 15 -10.64 -0.19 -0.41
N PHE A 16 -11.92 0.16 -0.27
CA PHE A 16 -12.90 -0.03 -1.35
C PHE A 16 -12.51 0.76 -2.60
N ALA A 17 -12.06 2.02 -2.46
CA ALA A 17 -11.61 2.81 -3.59
C ALA A 17 -10.39 2.18 -4.28
N THR A 18 -9.42 1.69 -3.51
CA THR A 18 -8.23 1.00 -4.02
C THR A 18 -8.60 -0.32 -4.72
N ILE A 19 -9.50 -1.13 -4.14
CA ILE A 19 -9.97 -2.37 -4.78
C ILE A 19 -10.71 -2.07 -6.08
N LEU A 20 -11.57 -1.04 -6.11
CA LEU A 20 -12.28 -0.63 -7.32
C LEU A 20 -11.31 -0.12 -8.40
N TYR A 21 -10.28 0.64 -8.01
CA TYR A 21 -9.24 1.08 -8.93
C TYR A 21 -8.52 -0.11 -9.56
N TYR A 22 -8.01 -1.05 -8.75
CA TYR A 22 -7.35 -2.24 -9.28
C TYR A 22 -8.29 -3.12 -10.10
N GLY A 23 -9.55 -3.25 -9.69
CA GLY A 23 -10.58 -3.96 -10.46
C GLY A 23 -10.81 -3.34 -11.83
N PHE A 24 -10.94 -2.01 -11.90
CA PHE A 24 -11.09 -1.28 -13.15
C PHE A 24 -9.87 -1.44 -14.07
N VAL A 25 -8.68 -1.39 -13.50
CA VAL A 25 -7.42 -1.58 -14.21
C VAL A 25 -7.32 -3.00 -14.78
N MET A 26 -7.62 -4.02 -13.98
CA MET A 26 -7.62 -5.43 -14.43
C MET A 26 -8.63 -5.67 -15.56
N ILE A 27 -9.83 -5.10 -15.47
CA ILE A 27 -10.84 -5.17 -16.55
C ILE A 27 -10.31 -4.49 -17.82
N SER A 28 -9.68 -3.33 -17.69
CA SER A 28 -9.09 -2.59 -18.81
C SER A 28 -7.98 -3.41 -19.50
N LEU A 29 -7.17 -4.13 -18.74
CA LEU A 29 -6.14 -5.04 -19.28
C LEU A 29 -6.76 -6.23 -20.00
N VAL A 30 -7.82 -6.83 -19.47
CA VAL A 30 -8.53 -7.94 -20.13
C VAL A 30 -9.11 -7.46 -21.46
N ILE A 31 -9.80 -6.31 -21.47
CA ILE A 31 -10.33 -5.71 -22.70
C ILE A 31 -9.21 -5.44 -23.70
N GLY A 32 -8.10 -4.85 -23.26
CA GLY A 32 -6.93 -4.63 -24.11
C GLY A 32 -6.34 -5.92 -24.69
N SER A 33 -6.28 -7.00 -23.90
CA SER A 33 -5.81 -8.31 -24.38
C SER A 33 -6.74 -8.91 -25.44
N VAL A 34 -8.06 -8.81 -25.25
CA VAL A 34 -9.06 -9.31 -26.20
C VAL A 34 -8.98 -8.53 -27.51
N LEU A 35 -8.91 -7.19 -27.44
CA LEU A 35 -8.78 -6.34 -28.63
C LEU A 35 -7.50 -6.63 -29.42
N MET A 36 -6.36 -6.80 -28.74
CA MET A 36 -5.09 -7.12 -29.38
C MET A 36 -5.10 -8.50 -30.05
N ASN A 37 -5.70 -9.51 -29.42
CA ASN A 37 -5.86 -10.84 -30.00
C ASN A 37 -6.82 -10.85 -31.20
N VAL A 38 -7.78 -9.92 -31.26
CA VAL A 38 -8.68 -9.77 -32.43
C VAL A 38 -8.03 -8.97 -33.56
N MET A 39 -7.14 -8.03 -33.26
CA MET A 39 -6.52 -7.17 -34.27
C MET A 39 -5.23 -7.74 -34.87
N LEU A 40 -4.52 -8.62 -34.16
CA LEU A 40 -3.29 -9.24 -34.65
C LEU A 40 -3.60 -10.58 -35.34
N PRO A 41 -3.02 -10.85 -36.53
CA PRO A 41 -3.24 -12.12 -37.23
C PRO A 41 -2.67 -13.31 -36.46
N ASP A 42 -3.37 -14.44 -36.55
CA ASP A 42 -3.05 -15.70 -35.88
C ASP A 42 -1.60 -16.13 -36.23
N GLY A 43 -0.70 -16.05 -35.24
CA GLY A 43 0.73 -16.38 -35.39
C GLY A 43 1.69 -15.29 -34.93
N LEU A 44 1.28 -14.02 -34.91
CA LEU A 44 2.00 -12.93 -34.24
C LEU A 44 1.45 -12.64 -32.84
N ALA A 45 0.18 -12.95 -32.61
CA ALA A 45 -0.48 -12.86 -31.32
C ALA A 45 0.02 -13.97 -30.37
N GLY A 46 1.14 -13.74 -29.68
CA GLY A 46 1.48 -14.57 -28.53
C GLY A 46 0.33 -14.53 -27.52
N VAL A 47 -0.13 -15.69 -27.05
CA VAL A 47 -1.29 -15.87 -26.15
C VAL A 47 -1.27 -14.92 -24.94
N ASN A 48 -0.09 -14.42 -24.56
CA ASN A 48 0.15 -13.49 -23.46
C ASN A 48 0.91 -12.21 -23.88
N LEU A 49 0.80 -11.68 -25.10
CA LEU A 49 1.56 -10.50 -25.52
C LEU A 49 1.35 -9.28 -24.61
N VAL A 50 0.10 -9.01 -24.25
CA VAL A 50 -0.23 -7.93 -23.31
C VAL A 50 0.37 -8.25 -21.95
N GLN A 51 0.15 -9.45 -21.41
CA GLN A 51 0.75 -9.86 -20.14
C GLN A 51 2.30 -9.81 -20.13
N GLY A 52 2.96 -10.21 -21.20
CA GLY A 52 4.42 -10.18 -21.35
C GLY A 52 4.97 -8.76 -21.47
N ALA A 53 4.28 -7.88 -22.19
CA ALA A 53 4.61 -6.46 -22.26
C ALA A 53 4.40 -5.75 -20.91
N LEU A 54 3.34 -6.11 -20.17
CA LEU A 54 3.10 -5.63 -18.80
C LEU A 54 4.23 -6.07 -17.86
N MET A 55 4.61 -7.35 -17.92
CA MET A 55 5.69 -7.92 -17.09
C MET A 55 7.07 -7.31 -17.38
N GLN A 56 7.33 -6.88 -18.62
CA GLN A 56 8.57 -6.19 -19.00
C GLN A 56 8.57 -4.68 -18.71
N SER A 57 7.39 -4.07 -18.48
CA SER A 57 7.30 -2.64 -18.24
C SER A 57 7.64 -2.29 -16.78
N PHE A 58 8.78 -1.62 -16.60
CA PHE A 58 9.32 -1.22 -15.29
C PHE A 58 8.34 -0.34 -14.48
N PHE A 59 7.52 0.46 -15.17
CA PHE A 59 6.58 1.37 -14.54
C PHE A 59 5.28 0.71 -14.06
N MET A 60 4.87 -0.43 -14.63
CA MET A 60 3.61 -1.08 -14.23
C MET A 60 3.76 -2.04 -13.06
N GLN A 61 4.94 -2.64 -12.86
CA GLN A 61 5.22 -3.44 -11.67
C GLN A 61 5.12 -2.64 -10.36
N PHE A 62 5.20 -1.31 -10.43
CA PHE A 62 5.09 -0.43 -9.25
C PHE A 62 3.65 -0.01 -8.92
N GLY A 63 2.70 -0.21 -9.83
CA GLY A 63 1.33 0.30 -9.71
C GLY A 63 0.23 -0.68 -10.08
N MET A 64 0.57 -1.90 -10.50
CA MET A 64 -0.39 -2.94 -10.82
C MET A 64 0.04 -4.28 -10.25
N PRO A 65 -0.80 -4.88 -9.38
CA PRO A 65 -0.56 -6.22 -8.89
C PRO A 65 -0.87 -7.20 -10.02
N VAL A 66 0.15 -7.93 -10.47
CA VAL A 66 0.02 -8.90 -11.57
C VAL A 66 -0.43 -10.26 -11.01
N THR A 67 -0.17 -10.49 -9.71
CA THR A 67 -0.57 -11.68 -8.97
C THR A 67 -1.51 -11.35 -7.79
N LEU A 68 -2.31 -12.32 -7.36
CA LEU A 68 -3.15 -12.18 -6.16
C LEU A 68 -2.31 -11.90 -4.90
N SER A 69 -1.11 -12.48 -4.79
CA SER A 69 -0.21 -12.21 -3.67
C SER A 69 0.27 -10.76 -3.63
N GLU A 70 0.58 -10.18 -4.79
CA GLU A 70 0.95 -8.77 -4.91
C GLU A 70 -0.24 -7.86 -4.59
N LEU A 71 -1.45 -8.21 -5.04
CA LEU A 71 -2.66 -7.45 -4.72
C LEU A 71 -2.89 -7.39 -3.21
N VAL A 72 -2.79 -8.53 -2.53
CA VAL A 72 -2.96 -8.58 -1.08
C VAL A 72 -1.86 -7.77 -0.39
N TYR A 73 -0.61 -7.89 -0.82
CA TYR A 73 0.50 -7.09 -0.28
C TYR A 73 0.27 -5.58 -0.46
N GLU A 74 -0.15 -5.14 -1.64
CA GLU A 74 -0.45 -3.73 -1.93
C GLU A 74 -1.63 -3.21 -1.09
N LEU A 75 -2.66 -4.02 -0.85
CA LEU A 75 -3.75 -3.65 0.06
C LEU A 75 -3.23 -3.45 1.49
N PHE A 76 -2.40 -4.36 2.00
CA PHE A 76 -1.77 -4.19 3.32
C PHE A 76 -0.84 -2.98 3.36
N PHE A 77 -0.15 -2.69 2.25
CA PHE A 77 0.68 -1.50 2.12
C PHE A 77 -0.15 -0.20 2.18
N VAL A 78 -1.33 -0.16 1.56
CA VAL A 78 -2.28 0.95 1.67
C VAL A 78 -2.79 1.12 3.10
N VAL A 79 -3.13 0.01 3.78
CA VAL A 79 -3.49 0.03 5.22
C VAL A 79 -2.36 0.60 6.06
N MET A 80 -1.12 0.18 5.81
CA MET A 80 0.06 0.69 6.49
C MET A 80 0.21 2.20 6.28
N MET A 81 0.15 2.69 5.04
CA MET A 81 0.27 4.11 4.73
C MET A 81 -0.82 4.93 5.41
N PHE A 82 -2.06 4.45 5.40
CA PHE A 82 -3.16 5.09 6.11
C PHE A 82 -2.92 5.13 7.63
N SER A 83 -2.40 4.05 8.22
CA SER A 83 -2.09 3.98 9.65
C SER A 83 -0.99 4.96 10.06
N ILE A 84 0.04 5.14 9.22
CA ILE A 84 1.11 6.12 9.44
C ILE A 84 0.56 7.54 9.37
N LEU A 85 -0.21 7.86 8.32
CA LEU A 85 -0.84 9.17 8.16
C LEU A 85 -1.79 9.51 9.31
N SER A 86 -2.57 8.53 9.76
CA SER A 86 -3.43 8.70 10.93
C SER A 86 -2.63 9.00 12.19
N THR A 87 -1.54 8.27 12.41
CA THR A 87 -0.64 8.51 13.55
C THR A 87 -0.08 9.93 13.50
N PHE A 88 0.34 10.39 12.31
CA PHE A 88 0.80 11.76 12.10
C PHE A 88 -0.27 12.81 12.46
N VAL A 89 -1.49 12.65 11.95
CA VAL A 89 -2.61 13.57 12.24
C VAL A 89 -2.98 13.58 13.72
N MET A 90 -2.91 12.43 14.40
CA MET A 90 -3.17 12.35 15.84
C MET A 90 -2.07 13.00 16.68
N LEU A 91 -0.80 12.85 16.26
CA LEU A 91 0.33 13.50 16.92
C LEU A 91 0.24 15.02 16.82
N ASP A 92 -0.04 15.55 15.63
CA ASP A 92 -0.23 16.99 15.39
C ASP A 92 -1.30 17.59 16.31
N ARG A 93 -2.45 16.91 16.44
CA ARG A 93 -3.53 17.32 17.34
C ARG A 93 -3.19 17.20 18.83
N SER A 94 -2.27 16.32 19.22
CA SER A 94 -1.96 16.08 20.64
C SER A 94 -1.10 17.17 21.28
N LYS A 95 -0.13 17.73 20.54
CA LYS A 95 0.76 18.82 20.98
C LYS A 95 1.20 19.58 19.74
N LYS A 96 0.73 20.81 19.50
CA LYS A 96 0.99 21.58 18.25
C LYS A 96 2.41 21.41 17.67
N ILE A 97 3.43 21.94 18.35
CA ILE A 97 4.80 21.96 17.83
C ILE A 97 5.51 20.60 18.04
N TRP A 98 5.42 20.04 19.25
CA TRP A 98 6.10 18.78 19.60
C TRP A 98 5.54 17.57 18.86
N GLY A 99 4.24 17.56 18.57
CA GLY A 99 3.54 16.54 17.83
C GLY A 99 3.90 16.56 16.34
N MET A 100 4.01 17.75 15.74
CA MET A 100 4.48 17.90 14.36
C MET A 100 5.92 17.40 14.19
N VAL A 101 6.83 17.74 15.12
CA VAL A 101 8.23 17.27 15.09
C VAL A 101 8.30 15.75 15.26
N MET A 102 7.59 15.19 16.24
CA MET A 102 7.56 13.73 16.46
C MET A 102 6.93 12.98 15.29
N GLY A 103 5.88 13.53 14.67
CA GLY A 103 5.26 12.98 13.47
C GLY A 103 6.21 12.98 12.28
N ALA A 104 6.95 14.07 12.07
CA ALA A 104 7.93 14.17 10.98
C ALA A 104 9.09 13.18 11.18
N LEU A 105 9.63 13.07 12.40
CA LEU A 105 10.65 12.09 12.73
C LEU A 105 10.15 10.66 12.53
N TYR A 106 8.91 10.37 12.94
CA TYR A 106 8.29 9.07 12.71
C TYR A 106 8.21 8.75 11.21
N GLY A 107 7.65 9.65 10.41
CA GLY A 107 7.50 9.46 8.96
C GLY A 107 8.83 9.32 8.21
N ILE A 108 9.81 10.18 8.51
CA ILE A 108 11.17 10.06 7.93
C ILE A 108 11.80 8.74 8.36
N GLY A 109 11.65 8.34 9.64
CA GLY A 109 12.13 7.07 10.16
C GLY A 109 11.54 5.87 9.42
N THR A 110 10.23 5.87 9.13
CA THR A 110 9.60 4.80 8.34
C THR A 110 10.09 4.76 6.90
N ILE A 111 10.32 5.92 6.28
CA ILE A 111 10.89 5.99 4.92
C ILE A 111 12.32 5.44 4.90
N VAL A 112 13.16 5.84 5.85
CA VAL A 112 14.54 5.34 5.96
C VAL A 112 14.56 3.84 6.20
N LEU A 113 13.70 3.32 7.10
CA LEU A 113 13.56 1.89 7.30
C LEU A 113 13.09 1.15 6.05
N PHE A 114 12.15 1.73 5.28
CA PHE A 114 11.71 1.15 4.02
C PHE A 114 12.83 1.09 2.98
N LEU A 115 13.61 2.16 2.82
CA LEU A 115 14.76 2.15 1.91
C LEU A 115 15.83 1.16 2.38
N PHE A 116 16.05 1.06 3.69
CA PHE A 116 16.97 0.09 4.27
C PHE A 116 16.54 -1.34 3.96
N THR A 117 15.26 -1.70 4.13
CA THR A 117 14.77 -3.05 3.81
C THR A 117 14.91 -3.39 2.33
N LYS A 118 14.80 -2.40 1.43
CA LYS A 118 15.03 -2.58 -0.01
C LYS A 118 16.51 -2.64 -0.41
N SER A 119 17.41 -2.09 0.40
CA SER A 119 18.86 -2.13 0.14
C SER A 119 19.56 -3.42 0.57
N LEU A 120 18.88 -4.26 1.35
CA LEU A 120 19.43 -5.53 1.82
C LEU A 120 19.55 -6.54 0.68
N PHE A 121 20.74 -7.10 0.50
CA PHE A 121 20.99 -8.21 -0.43
C PHE A 121 20.49 -9.52 0.20
N LEU A 122 19.24 -9.86 -0.08
CA LEU A 122 18.53 -11.01 0.47
C LEU A 122 18.09 -11.96 -0.66
N TYR A 123 17.95 -13.24 -0.34
CA TYR A 123 17.34 -14.20 -1.26
C TYR A 123 15.85 -13.88 -1.48
N GLN A 124 15.24 -14.30 -2.59
CA GLN A 124 13.85 -13.91 -2.90
C GLN A 124 12.85 -14.28 -1.79
N ASP A 125 13.02 -15.44 -1.16
CA ASP A 125 12.18 -15.86 -0.03
C ASP A 125 12.36 -14.94 1.18
N GLU A 126 13.60 -14.55 1.48
CA GLU A 126 13.92 -13.62 2.57
C GLU A 126 13.37 -12.21 2.30
N VAL A 127 13.46 -11.72 1.05
CA VAL A 127 12.87 -10.45 0.62
C VAL A 127 11.36 -10.46 0.85
N PHE A 128 10.68 -11.56 0.54
CA PHE A 128 9.26 -11.72 0.80
C PHE A 128 8.96 -11.57 2.30
N PHE A 129 9.63 -12.34 3.16
CA PHE A 129 9.40 -12.28 4.61
C PHE A 129 9.72 -10.90 5.20
N VAL A 130 10.81 -10.26 4.78
CA VAL A 130 11.21 -8.92 5.28
C VAL A 130 10.19 -7.86 4.87
N ASN A 131 9.69 -7.89 3.63
CA ASN A 131 8.67 -6.95 3.17
C ASN A 131 7.37 -7.11 3.97
N TRP A 132 6.91 -8.34 4.18
CA TRP A 132 5.71 -8.62 4.97
C TRP A 132 5.88 -8.26 6.45
N ALA A 133 7.03 -8.58 7.04
CA ALA A 133 7.35 -8.22 8.42
C ALA A 133 7.38 -6.70 8.61
N PHE A 134 7.94 -5.97 7.63
CA PHE A 134 7.93 -4.51 7.63
C PHE A 134 6.49 -3.96 7.58
N VAL A 135 5.70 -4.38 6.60
CA VAL A 135 4.33 -3.87 6.41
C VAL A 135 3.46 -4.17 7.62
N LEU A 136 3.44 -5.41 8.12
CA LEU A 136 2.65 -5.79 9.28
C LEU A 136 3.16 -5.13 10.56
N GLY A 137 4.48 -5.13 10.78
CA GLY A 137 5.10 -4.54 11.96
C GLY A 137 4.81 -3.04 12.08
N VAL A 138 5.03 -2.29 11.00
CA VAL A 138 4.75 -0.85 10.96
C VAL A 138 3.27 -0.57 11.13
N THR A 139 2.40 -1.36 10.50
CA THR A 139 0.94 -1.22 10.66
C THR A 139 0.51 -1.42 12.10
N ILE A 140 1.00 -2.47 12.77
CA ILE A 140 0.69 -2.77 14.17
C ILE A 140 1.17 -1.62 15.06
N VAL A 141 2.43 -1.19 14.91
CA VAL A 141 3.00 -0.09 15.71
C VAL A 141 2.24 1.21 15.51
N SER A 142 1.95 1.58 14.25
CA SER A 142 1.16 2.77 13.91
C SER A 142 -0.26 2.71 14.49
N THR A 143 -0.92 1.56 14.39
CA THR A 143 -2.28 1.39 14.90
C THR A 143 -2.32 1.45 16.42
N LEU A 144 -1.34 0.85 17.11
CA LEU A 144 -1.21 0.92 18.56
C LEU A 144 -0.91 2.35 19.05
N LEU A 145 0.00 3.06 18.37
CA LEU A 145 0.27 4.48 18.64
C LEU A 145 -0.99 5.33 18.44
N SER A 146 -1.70 5.14 17.33
CA SER A 146 -2.96 5.82 17.05
C SER A 146 -4.01 5.53 18.14
N ALA A 147 -4.17 4.28 18.55
CA ALA A 147 -5.11 3.89 19.61
C ALA A 147 -4.72 4.49 20.98
N TYR A 148 -3.43 4.50 21.32
CA TYR A 148 -2.91 5.12 22.53
C TYR A 148 -3.18 6.63 22.55
N LEU A 149 -2.86 7.32 21.45
CA LEU A 149 -3.10 8.76 21.30
C LEU A 149 -4.60 9.10 21.34
N LEU A 150 -5.46 8.28 20.73
CA LEU A 150 -6.91 8.44 20.81
C LEU A 150 -7.45 8.36 22.24
N ASN A 151 -6.93 7.42 23.04
CA ASN A 151 -7.39 7.17 24.41
C ASN A 151 -6.77 8.14 25.43
N LYS A 152 -5.53 8.58 25.22
CA LYS A 152 -4.86 9.56 26.07
C LYS A 152 -5.40 10.94 25.73
N LYS A 153 -6.60 11.29 26.26
CA LYS A 153 -7.31 12.59 26.13
C LYS A 153 -6.47 13.63 25.38
N VAL A 154 -6.48 13.55 24.04
CA VAL A 154 -6.03 14.67 23.22
C VAL A 154 -6.97 15.79 23.61
N SER A 155 -6.45 16.79 24.33
CA SER A 155 -7.16 18.04 24.52
C SER A 155 -7.35 18.61 23.11
N ILE A 156 -8.52 18.34 22.54
CA ILE A 156 -9.00 19.07 21.38
C ILE A 156 -9.15 20.52 21.79
#